data_AF-A0A6M1ZGQ6-F1
#
_entry.id   AF-A0A6M1ZGQ6-F1
#
_cell.length_a   1.000
_cell.length_b   1.000
_cell.length_c   1.000
_cell.angle_alpha   90.00
_cell.angle_beta   90.00
_cell.angle_gamma   90.00
#
_symmetry.space_group_name_H-M   'P 1'
#
loop_
_entity.id
_entity.type
_entity.pdbx_description
1 polymer ?
#
loop_
_entity_poly.entity_id
_entity_poly.type
_entity_poly.pdbx_seq_one_letter_code
_entity_poly.pdbx_strand_id
1 'polypeptide(L)'
;MSSESISHERVEVPSSVAPENVEKSSSSAARTTVVVLAMIALIAGAVATGILFPHVGYTAFGTLGGGVVLGIALLAIAHLCCKAKTVSTPTESAPASAESVVHTDVPPPVEKKDSAPQESENLTPAQSRGKVLSQARAVDFSESGRQTVVLNNFSIIQPSFARREALEKVQNFFADKEEKMSLRDICAMGIMVGMATGDAIGAPFEFLPFDVSGYNNNGETIHMTPAGIKGAKQFNGRNWVISGQWTDDTSMGLCLADTLIEHKGLDATQLMWAFTDWWHHGYNNAFTGKNPKRSVGLGGNISQSFAQFAAQKLDRATKGPFATTAGDTYTSGNGSLMRLGAVAIAASTKEEAMQMAWEQSKVTHQGDAAAGCCELMASILYEALHCDCSDTDEAKQQIFDSLDTFVSLMESVTGLAKSSPEVGNPATLESENWNWKDENFAFNAERLAAQPGYIGSYAMDGLAMALHCVWTTNSFKEAVLKAISRGGDADTVGAITGQIAGAIYGVDAIPEDWIDAVHQWDRGGEIATRAYLLSHLHDG
;
A
#
# COMPACT_ATOMS: atom_id res chain seq x y z
N MET A 1 -60.98 42.42 16.44
CA MET A 1 -60.45 43.79 16.61
C MET A 1 -58.97 43.71 16.27
N SER A 2 -58.64 43.77 14.97
CA SER A 2 -58.26 44.97 14.19
C SER A 2 -56.82 45.36 14.51
N SER A 3 -55.84 44.92 13.68
CA SER A 3 -55.22 45.67 12.56
C SER A 3 -54.29 46.78 13.08
N GLU A 4 -53.03 46.91 12.65
CA GLU A 4 -52.63 47.24 11.28
C GLU A 4 -51.20 46.81 10.92
N SER A 5 -51.08 46.37 9.68
CA SER A 5 -49.90 46.32 8.82
C SER A 5 -49.57 47.70 8.25
N ILE A 6 -48.28 48.05 8.13
CA ILE A 6 -47.82 49.06 7.17
C ILE A 6 -46.66 48.51 6.35
N SER A 7 -46.96 48.33 5.07
CA SER A 7 -46.08 48.14 3.92
C SER A 7 -45.70 49.48 3.31
N HIS A 8 -44.45 49.67 2.91
CA HIS A 8 -43.99 50.57 1.84
C HIS A 8 -42.55 50.17 1.51
N GLU A 9 -42.00 50.24 0.31
CA GLU A 9 -42.48 50.29 -1.07
C GLU A 9 -41.20 50.09 -1.91
N ARG A 10 -41.32 49.39 -3.03
CA ARG A 10 -40.22 49.07 -3.94
C ARG A 10 -39.86 50.34 -4.73
N VAL A 11 -38.60 50.76 -4.73
CA VAL A 11 -38.07 51.75 -5.68
C VAL A 11 -37.08 51.06 -6.60
N GLU A 12 -37.35 51.18 -7.89
CA GLU A 12 -36.67 50.49 -8.99
C GLU A 12 -36.10 51.58 -9.94
N VAL A 13 -34.91 51.30 -10.51
CA VAL A 13 -34.33 51.85 -11.78
C VAL A 13 -33.63 53.25 -11.65
N PRO A 14 -32.43 53.51 -12.25
CA PRO A 14 -31.99 53.03 -13.56
C PRO A 14 -30.59 52.43 -13.75
N SER A 15 -30.56 51.56 -14.75
CA SER A 15 -29.41 51.13 -15.55
C SER A 15 -28.70 52.32 -16.22
N SER A 16 -27.39 52.38 -16.11
CA SER A 16 -26.57 53.10 -17.11
C SER A 16 -25.18 52.47 -17.25
N VAL A 17 -24.95 51.93 -18.45
CA VAL A 17 -23.75 52.08 -19.28
C VAL A 17 -22.43 51.50 -18.74
N ALA A 18 -21.99 50.43 -19.42
CA ALA A 18 -20.66 49.85 -19.37
C ALA A 18 -19.57 50.82 -19.87
N PRO A 19 -18.32 50.70 -19.39
CA PRO A 19 -17.16 51.10 -20.14
C PRO A 19 -16.45 49.87 -20.74
N GLU A 20 -16.28 49.90 -22.05
CA GLU A 20 -15.33 49.03 -22.78
C GLU A 20 -13.88 49.30 -22.33
N ASN A 21 -13.15 48.19 -22.18
CA ASN A 21 -11.74 47.94 -22.49
C ASN A 21 -10.65 48.96 -22.12
N VAL A 22 -9.86 48.61 -21.11
CA VAL A 22 -8.39 48.70 -21.18
C VAL A 22 -7.80 47.46 -20.49
N GLU A 23 -7.28 46.52 -21.28
CA GLU A 23 -6.37 45.48 -20.81
C GLU A 23 -5.19 46.11 -20.05
N LYS A 24 -5.01 45.74 -18.78
CA LYS A 24 -3.73 45.91 -18.08
C LYS A 24 -3.25 44.55 -17.60
N SER A 25 -2.36 43.97 -18.39
CA SER A 25 -1.48 42.89 -17.97
C SER A 25 -0.60 43.38 -16.81
N SER A 26 -0.91 42.96 -15.58
CA SER A 26 0.05 42.93 -14.48
C SER A 26 0.10 41.51 -13.95
N SER A 27 1.25 40.86 -14.10
CA SER A 27 1.47 39.44 -13.83
C SER A 27 1.05 39.03 -12.41
N SER A 28 0.42 37.85 -12.27
CA SER A 28 0.03 37.29 -10.96
C SER A 28 1.22 37.11 -10.01
N ALA A 29 2.45 37.04 -10.55
CA ALA A 29 3.69 36.95 -9.79
C ALA A 29 3.90 38.13 -8.81
N ALA A 30 3.52 39.36 -9.19
CA ALA A 30 3.72 40.53 -8.35
C ALA A 30 2.79 40.53 -7.11
N ARG A 31 1.58 39.96 -7.22
CA ARG A 31 0.65 39.82 -6.10
C ARG A 31 1.11 38.74 -5.12
N THR A 32 1.67 37.64 -5.62
CA THR A 32 2.23 36.56 -4.79
C THR A 32 3.45 37.03 -4.00
N THR A 33 4.34 37.84 -4.57
CA THR A 33 5.53 38.36 -3.88
C THR A 33 5.18 39.30 -2.71
N VAL A 34 4.15 40.15 -2.87
CA VAL A 34 3.72 41.07 -1.80
C VAL A 34 3.11 40.31 -0.62
N VAL A 35 2.34 39.25 -0.87
CA VAL A 35 1.75 38.40 0.17
C VAL A 35 2.82 37.64 0.95
N VAL A 36 3.84 37.10 0.26
CA VAL A 36 4.95 36.38 0.90
C VAL A 36 5.80 37.31 1.76
N LEU A 37 6.10 38.53 1.29
CA LEU A 37 6.84 39.51 2.08
C LEU A 37 6.07 39.99 3.33
N ALA A 38 4.75 40.13 3.23
CA ALA A 38 3.91 40.45 4.38
C ALA A 38 3.88 39.32 5.43
N MET A 39 3.83 38.05 5.00
CA MET A 39 3.92 36.91 5.93
C MET A 39 5.29 36.81 6.62
N ILE A 40 6.38 37.06 5.88
CA ILE A 40 7.73 37.07 6.44
C ILE A 40 7.89 38.17 7.49
N ALA A 41 7.33 39.37 7.25
CA ALA A 41 7.35 40.47 8.22
C ALA A 41 6.55 40.15 9.50
N LEU A 42 5.41 39.47 9.36
CA LEU A 42 4.60 38.99 10.49
C LEU A 42 5.33 37.94 11.33
N ILE A 43 5.99 36.98 10.69
CA ILE A 43 6.78 35.94 11.37
C ILE A 43 8.00 36.55 12.07
N ALA A 44 8.71 37.47 11.42
CA ALA A 44 9.82 38.20 12.02
C ALA A 44 9.39 39.04 13.24
N GLY A 45 8.21 39.67 13.17
CA GLY A 45 7.62 40.41 14.29
C GLY A 45 7.25 39.53 15.48
N ALA A 46 6.69 38.33 15.22
CA ALA A 46 6.29 37.37 16.25
C ALA A 46 7.51 36.74 16.96
N VAL A 47 8.61 36.52 16.24
CA VAL A 47 9.89 36.04 16.81
C VAL A 47 10.58 37.13 17.63
N ALA A 48 10.54 38.39 17.19
CA ALA A 48 11.14 39.51 17.91
C ALA A 48 10.40 39.89 19.21
N THR A 49 9.11 39.55 19.33
CA THR A 49 8.26 39.87 20.49
C THR A 49 8.07 38.71 21.46
N GLY A 50 8.65 37.53 21.18
CA GLY A 50 8.59 36.36 22.08
C GLY A 50 7.22 35.70 22.22
N ILE A 51 6.26 36.03 21.34
CA ILE A 51 4.86 35.57 21.44
C ILE A 51 4.72 34.07 21.11
N LEU A 52 5.66 33.48 20.36
CA LEU A 52 5.61 32.08 19.93
C LEU A 52 6.13 31.06 20.96
N PHE A 53 6.78 31.49 22.06
CA PHE A 53 7.33 30.56 23.07
C PHE A 53 7.28 31.15 24.49
N PRO A 54 6.14 31.08 25.19
CA PRO A 54 6.00 31.63 26.54
C PRO A 54 6.66 30.79 27.66
N HIS A 55 7.24 29.62 27.36
CA HIS A 55 7.70 28.66 28.38
C HIS A 55 9.16 28.16 28.27
N VAL A 56 10.06 28.87 27.60
CA VAL A 56 11.48 28.48 27.60
C VAL A 56 12.31 29.53 28.33
N GLY A 57 12.84 29.13 29.50
CA GLY A 57 13.68 29.96 30.35
C GLY A 57 14.93 30.49 29.62
N TYR A 58 15.21 31.76 29.86
CA TYR A 58 16.41 32.48 29.41
C TYR A 58 17.69 31.88 30.02
N THR A 59 18.23 30.78 29.49
CA THR A 59 19.66 30.39 29.64
C THR A 59 20.02 29.20 28.74
N ALA A 60 19.86 29.28 27.41
CA ALA A 60 20.51 28.30 26.50
C ALA A 60 20.58 28.72 25.00
N PHE A 61 20.48 30.00 24.65
CA PHE A 61 20.71 30.44 23.27
C PHE A 61 21.98 31.30 23.17
N GLY A 62 23.10 30.66 23.46
CA GLY A 62 24.44 31.20 23.22
C GLY A 62 24.95 30.77 21.84
N THR A 63 25.01 31.75 20.93
CA THR A 63 25.99 31.88 19.82
C THR A 63 26.12 30.85 18.69
N LEU A 64 25.34 29.76 18.60
CA LEU A 64 25.34 28.91 17.39
C LEU A 64 24.01 28.75 16.62
N GLY A 65 22.86 29.12 17.20
CA GLY A 65 21.55 28.89 16.54
C GLY A 65 21.10 29.99 15.56
N GLY A 66 21.47 31.25 15.79
CA GLY A 66 20.99 32.37 14.97
C GLY A 66 21.62 32.46 13.57
N GLY A 67 22.87 32.02 13.42
CA GLY A 67 23.59 32.06 12.15
C GLY A 67 23.09 31.05 11.13
N VAL A 68 22.58 29.89 11.59
CA VAL A 68 22.09 28.82 10.73
C VAL A 68 20.74 29.19 10.11
N VAL A 69 19.84 29.79 10.89
CA VAL A 69 18.53 30.25 10.41
C VAL A 69 18.67 31.41 9.41
N LEU A 70 19.59 32.34 9.66
CA LEU A 70 19.88 33.43 8.73
C LEU A 70 20.56 32.93 7.43
N GLY A 71 21.42 31.91 7.53
CA GLY A 71 22.07 31.27 6.39
C GLY A 71 21.09 30.53 5.47
N ILE A 72 20.12 29.81 6.04
CA ILE A 72 19.08 29.10 5.29
C ILE A 72 18.15 30.10 4.57
N ALA A 73 17.79 31.21 5.24
CA ALA A 73 16.98 32.26 4.64
C ALA A 73 17.68 32.95 3.45
N LEU A 74 18.99 33.23 3.55
CA LEU A 74 19.77 33.84 2.48
C LEU A 74 19.97 32.90 1.28
N LEU A 75 20.14 31.59 1.51
CA LEU A 75 20.21 30.58 0.46
C LEU A 75 18.87 30.43 -0.30
N ALA A 76 17.75 30.49 0.40
CA ALA A 76 16.42 30.49 -0.22
C ALA A 76 16.18 31.72 -1.10
N ILE A 77 16.63 32.90 -0.65
CA ILE A 77 16.56 34.16 -1.43
C ILE A 77 17.44 34.08 -2.70
N ALA A 78 18.65 33.54 -2.59
CA ALA A 78 19.54 33.38 -3.75
C ALA A 78 18.97 32.41 -4.80
N HIS A 79 18.29 31.34 -4.36
CA HIS A 79 17.66 30.35 -5.24
C HIS A 79 16.44 30.92 -5.97
N LEU A 80 15.63 31.75 -5.29
CA LEU A 80 14.49 32.46 -5.90
C LEU A 80 14.94 33.52 -6.90
N CYS A 81 16.03 34.24 -6.64
CA CYS A 81 16.60 35.22 -7.57
C CYS A 81 17.21 34.57 -8.83
N CYS A 82 17.72 33.34 -8.77
CA CYS A 82 18.20 32.61 -9.95
C CYS A 82 17.05 32.14 -10.86
N LYS A 83 15.90 31.73 -10.29
CA LYS A 83 14.73 31.32 -11.08
C LYS A 83 14.03 32.48 -11.81
N ALA A 84 14.23 33.72 -11.37
CA ALA A 84 13.65 34.90 -12.01
C ALA A 84 14.44 35.39 -13.25
N LYS A 85 15.65 34.89 -13.50
CA LYS A 85 16.53 35.37 -14.60
C LYS A 85 16.43 34.59 -15.92
N THR A 86 15.65 33.50 -16.00
CA THR A 86 15.61 32.62 -17.19
C THR A 86 14.40 32.83 -18.11
N VAL A 87 13.65 33.93 -17.98
CA VAL A 87 12.53 34.23 -18.89
C VAL A 87 12.59 35.68 -19.36
N SER A 88 13.36 35.97 -20.41
CA SER A 88 13.12 37.09 -21.33
C SER A 88 14.15 37.13 -22.48
N THR A 89 13.74 36.77 -23.70
CA THR A 89 14.08 37.46 -24.96
C THR A 89 13.15 36.95 -26.08
N PRO A 90 12.41 37.83 -26.78
CA PRO A 90 11.55 37.46 -27.91
C PRO A 90 12.07 37.92 -29.29
N THR A 91 11.53 37.24 -30.31
CA THR A 91 11.25 37.62 -31.73
C THR A 91 12.36 37.77 -32.78
N GLU A 92 12.21 37.03 -33.90
CA GLU A 92 12.02 37.59 -35.24
C GLU A 92 11.38 36.58 -36.23
N SER A 93 10.70 37.10 -37.25
CA SER A 93 9.60 36.46 -38.01
C SER A 93 9.78 36.43 -39.55
N ALA A 94 9.25 35.36 -40.17
CA ALA A 94 8.64 35.23 -41.52
C ALA A 94 9.55 35.27 -42.80
N PRO A 95 9.10 34.80 -44.01
CA PRO A 95 7.75 34.38 -44.44
C PRO A 95 7.69 33.07 -45.29
N ALA A 96 6.58 32.89 -46.04
CA ALA A 96 5.90 31.67 -46.44
C ALA A 96 6.17 31.10 -47.86
N SER A 97 5.82 29.81 -48.01
CA SER A 97 5.21 29.06 -49.15
C SER A 97 5.59 29.35 -50.61
N ALA A 98 5.98 28.30 -51.35
CA ALA A 98 5.15 27.59 -52.36
C ALA A 98 6.04 26.69 -53.27
N GLU A 99 5.67 25.42 -53.45
CA GLU A 99 5.57 24.76 -54.78
C GLU A 99 5.03 23.32 -54.67
N SER A 100 4.27 22.97 -55.69
CA SER A 100 3.44 21.77 -55.91
C SER A 100 4.20 20.54 -56.44
N VAL A 101 3.62 19.34 -56.30
CA VAL A 101 3.25 18.37 -57.37
C VAL A 101 3.14 16.91 -56.84
N VAL A 102 1.91 16.37 -56.90
CA VAL A 102 1.44 15.04 -57.37
C VAL A 102 2.26 13.77 -57.05
N HIS A 103 1.67 12.81 -56.31
CA HIS A 103 1.20 11.53 -56.90
C HIS A 103 0.25 10.76 -55.95
N THR A 104 -0.77 10.21 -56.59
CA THR A 104 -1.81 9.30 -56.10
C THR A 104 -1.24 7.92 -55.73
N ASP A 105 -1.91 7.20 -54.83
CA ASP A 105 -2.48 5.88 -55.13
C ASP A 105 -3.23 5.30 -53.91
N VAL A 106 -4.53 5.05 -54.14
CA VAL A 106 -5.44 4.31 -53.25
C VAL A 106 -5.71 2.96 -53.92
N PRO A 107 -5.56 1.81 -53.23
CA PRO A 107 -6.13 0.55 -53.69
C PRO A 107 -7.54 0.31 -53.11
N PRO A 108 -8.38 -0.50 -53.80
CA PRO A 108 -9.84 -0.47 -53.73
C PRO A 108 -10.45 -1.39 -52.64
N PRO A 109 -11.76 -1.30 -52.38
CA PRO A 109 -12.44 -2.12 -51.38
C PRO A 109 -12.65 -3.54 -51.92
N VAL A 110 -12.35 -4.56 -51.10
CA VAL A 110 -12.61 -5.97 -51.44
C VAL A 110 -13.81 -6.48 -50.65
N GLU A 111 -14.67 -7.16 -51.41
CA GLU A 111 -16.01 -7.64 -51.13
C GLU A 111 -16.12 -8.63 -49.96
N LYS A 112 -17.29 -8.60 -49.32
CA LYS A 112 -17.78 -9.65 -48.42
C LYS A 112 -17.84 -10.99 -49.15
N LYS A 113 -17.12 -11.98 -48.64
CA LYS A 113 -17.37 -13.40 -48.92
C LYS A 113 -17.85 -14.06 -47.64
N ASP A 114 -19.02 -14.67 -47.72
CA ASP A 114 -19.58 -15.57 -46.71
C ASP A 114 -18.59 -16.71 -46.43
N SER A 115 -18.29 -16.93 -45.15
CA SER A 115 -17.65 -18.14 -44.66
C SER A 115 -18.44 -18.69 -43.47
N ALA A 116 -18.70 -19.99 -43.56
CA ALA A 116 -19.47 -20.88 -42.69
C ALA A 116 -19.30 -20.66 -41.16
N PRO A 117 -20.28 -21.09 -40.34
CA PRO A 117 -20.22 -20.92 -38.89
C PRO A 117 -19.01 -21.66 -38.32
N GLN A 118 -18.10 -20.92 -37.68
CA GLN A 118 -17.17 -21.52 -36.75
C GLN A 118 -17.96 -21.88 -35.49
N GLU A 119 -18.10 -23.18 -35.25
CA GLU A 119 -18.49 -23.71 -33.95
C GLU A 119 -17.54 -23.13 -32.89
N SER A 120 -18.05 -22.27 -32.03
CA SER A 120 -17.38 -21.95 -30.78
C SER A 120 -17.42 -23.21 -29.92
N GLU A 121 -16.29 -23.91 -29.80
CA GLU A 121 -16.12 -24.88 -28.73
C GLU A 121 -16.27 -24.13 -27.40
N ASN A 122 -17.46 -24.25 -26.80
CA ASN A 122 -17.68 -23.87 -25.42
C ASN A 122 -16.86 -24.83 -24.54
N LEU A 123 -15.62 -24.45 -24.27
CA LEU A 123 -14.82 -25.11 -23.24
C LEU A 123 -15.53 -24.91 -21.91
N THR A 124 -15.73 -26.00 -21.18
CA THR A 124 -16.18 -25.93 -19.78
C THR A 124 -15.15 -25.15 -18.96
N PRO A 125 -15.54 -24.53 -17.82
CA PRO A 125 -14.59 -23.85 -16.93
C PRO A 125 -13.36 -24.70 -16.57
N ALA A 126 -13.54 -26.02 -16.41
CA ALA A 126 -12.47 -26.99 -16.20
C ALA A 126 -11.48 -27.12 -17.37
N GLN A 127 -11.96 -27.00 -18.61
CA GLN A 127 -11.11 -27.07 -19.80
C GLN A 127 -10.40 -25.73 -20.09
N SER A 128 -10.98 -24.60 -19.66
CA SER A 128 -10.23 -23.32 -19.64
C SER A 128 -9.12 -23.33 -18.59
N ARG A 129 -9.33 -23.96 -17.41
CA ARG A 129 -8.31 -24.10 -16.35
C ARG A 129 -7.03 -24.77 -16.84
N GLY A 130 -7.15 -25.95 -17.46
CA GLY A 130 -6.00 -26.68 -18.01
C GLY A 130 -5.28 -25.92 -19.13
N LYS A 131 -5.98 -25.04 -19.86
CA LYS A 131 -5.41 -24.23 -20.94
C LYS A 131 -4.65 -23.00 -20.42
N VAL A 132 -5.10 -22.37 -19.33
CA VAL A 132 -4.39 -21.26 -18.68
C VAL A 132 -3.12 -21.78 -17.96
N LEU A 133 -3.22 -22.92 -17.26
CA LEU A 133 -2.09 -23.53 -16.56
C LEU A 133 -1.04 -24.14 -17.52
N SER A 134 -1.45 -24.79 -18.62
CA SER A 134 -0.51 -25.32 -19.62
C SER A 134 0.13 -24.27 -20.53
N GLN A 135 -0.43 -23.05 -20.57
CA GLN A 135 0.13 -21.91 -21.30
C GLN A 135 1.09 -21.06 -20.46
N ALA A 136 1.14 -21.26 -19.14
CA ALA A 136 2.19 -20.75 -18.26
C ALA A 136 3.51 -21.52 -18.47
N ARG A 137 3.99 -21.59 -19.73
CA ARG A 137 5.37 -21.99 -20.00
C ARG A 137 6.28 -20.92 -19.43
N ALA A 138 7.33 -21.35 -18.74
CA ALA A 138 8.45 -20.52 -18.32
C ALA A 138 8.78 -19.49 -19.41
N VAL A 139 8.51 -18.22 -19.11
CA VAL A 139 8.79 -17.12 -20.02
C VAL A 139 10.31 -17.05 -20.14
N ASP A 140 10.84 -17.47 -21.28
CA ASP A 140 12.25 -17.30 -21.61
C ASP A 140 12.51 -15.81 -21.87
N PHE A 141 13.39 -15.21 -21.07
CA PHE A 141 13.61 -13.76 -21.05
C PHE A 141 14.53 -13.25 -22.17
N SER A 142 14.81 -14.06 -23.19
CA SER A 142 15.83 -13.76 -24.19
C SER A 142 15.26 -13.27 -25.52
N GLU A 143 14.40 -12.26 -25.57
CA GLU A 143 14.08 -11.64 -26.88
C GLU A 143 13.60 -10.18 -26.80
N SER A 144 14.54 -9.26 -26.55
CA SER A 144 14.60 -7.96 -27.25
C SER A 144 15.87 -7.20 -26.84
N GLY A 145 16.62 -6.72 -27.84
CA GLY A 145 17.94 -6.07 -27.68
C GLY A 145 17.96 -4.68 -27.01
N ARG A 146 17.23 -4.49 -25.91
CA ARG A 146 17.56 -3.49 -24.88
C ARG A 146 18.36 -4.21 -23.80
N GLN A 147 19.16 -3.52 -22.97
CA GLN A 147 19.72 -4.14 -21.77
C GLN A 147 18.55 -4.55 -20.85
N THR A 148 18.03 -5.75 -21.07
CA THR A 148 17.02 -6.40 -20.25
C THR A 148 17.72 -6.72 -18.96
N VAL A 149 17.33 -6.02 -17.89
CA VAL A 149 17.76 -6.40 -16.55
C VAL A 149 17.14 -7.78 -16.31
N VAL A 150 17.99 -8.79 -16.22
CA VAL A 150 17.58 -10.16 -15.97
C VAL A 150 17.17 -10.23 -14.50
N LEU A 151 15.87 -10.19 -14.21
CA LEU A 151 15.36 -10.21 -12.83
C LEU A 151 15.84 -11.46 -12.06
N ASN A 152 16.13 -12.56 -12.77
CA ASN A 152 16.71 -13.76 -12.18
C ASN A 152 18.09 -13.51 -11.54
N ASN A 153 18.83 -12.47 -11.96
CA ASN A 153 20.10 -12.11 -11.32
C ASN A 153 19.92 -11.56 -9.89
N PHE A 154 18.71 -11.14 -9.53
CA PHE A 154 18.36 -10.72 -8.17
C PHE A 154 17.60 -11.82 -7.43
N SER A 155 17.30 -12.95 -8.08
CA SER A 155 16.65 -14.08 -7.43
C SER A 155 17.56 -14.57 -6.31
N ILE A 156 17.17 -14.27 -5.08
CA ILE A 156 17.88 -14.72 -3.89
C ILE A 156 17.64 -16.22 -3.74
N ILE A 157 16.44 -16.68 -4.09
CA ILE A 157 16.13 -18.11 -4.20
C ILE A 157 16.79 -18.66 -5.48
N GLN A 158 17.74 -19.57 -5.33
CA GLN A 158 18.33 -20.30 -6.46
C GLN A 158 17.34 -21.32 -7.05
N PRO A 159 17.35 -21.58 -8.38
CA PRO A 159 16.61 -22.70 -8.97
C PRO A 159 17.08 -24.04 -8.37
N SER A 160 16.36 -24.53 -7.37
CA SER A 160 16.68 -25.78 -6.67
C SER A 160 15.72 -26.89 -7.08
N PHE A 161 16.09 -28.13 -6.78
CA PHE A 161 15.17 -29.27 -6.93
C PHE A 161 13.95 -29.09 -6.01
N ALA A 162 14.18 -28.72 -4.75
CA ALA A 162 13.13 -28.47 -3.77
C ALA A 162 12.12 -27.42 -4.23
N ARG A 163 12.58 -26.31 -4.81
CA ARG A 163 11.70 -25.27 -5.37
C ARG A 163 10.83 -25.81 -6.51
N ARG A 164 11.40 -26.63 -7.41
CA ARG A 164 10.64 -27.21 -8.53
C ARG A 164 9.58 -28.20 -8.03
N GLU A 165 9.94 -29.03 -7.06
CA GLU A 165 9.00 -29.97 -6.45
C GLU A 165 7.86 -29.24 -5.71
N ALA A 166 8.20 -28.22 -4.93
CA ALA A 166 7.20 -27.37 -4.25
C ALA A 166 6.26 -26.69 -5.26
N LEU A 167 6.82 -26.11 -6.33
CA LEU A 167 6.03 -25.47 -7.38
C LEU A 167 5.10 -26.48 -8.07
N GLU A 168 5.58 -27.67 -8.41
CA GLU A 168 4.78 -28.73 -9.02
C GLU A 168 3.63 -29.17 -8.10
N LYS A 169 3.90 -29.40 -6.81
CA LYS A 169 2.88 -29.72 -5.81
C LYS A 169 1.81 -28.63 -5.69
N VAL A 170 2.22 -27.36 -5.59
CA VAL A 170 1.31 -26.22 -5.52
C VAL A 170 0.47 -26.10 -6.79
N GLN A 171 1.09 -26.26 -7.96
CA GLN A 171 0.37 -26.23 -9.24
C GLN A 171 -0.64 -27.37 -9.34
N ASN A 172 -0.27 -28.58 -8.90
CA ASN A 172 -1.18 -29.72 -8.89
C ASN A 172 -2.36 -29.51 -7.93
N PHE A 173 -2.11 -28.94 -6.74
CA PHE A 173 -3.15 -28.58 -5.79
C PHE A 173 -4.19 -27.62 -6.39
N PHE A 174 -3.74 -26.58 -7.09
CA PHE A 174 -4.66 -25.66 -7.77
C PHE A 174 -5.30 -26.25 -9.03
N ALA A 175 -4.67 -27.23 -9.69
CA ALA A 175 -5.14 -27.83 -10.94
C ALA A 175 -6.19 -28.94 -10.75
N ASP A 176 -5.93 -29.90 -9.86
CA ASP A 176 -6.74 -31.10 -9.70
C ASP A 176 -6.71 -31.60 -8.24
N LYS A 177 -7.84 -31.42 -7.54
CA LYS A 177 -8.08 -31.54 -6.08
C LYS A 177 -7.74 -32.89 -5.40
N GLU A 178 -6.95 -33.75 -6.02
CA GLU A 178 -6.45 -35.00 -5.42
C GLU A 178 -5.13 -34.80 -4.67
N GLU A 179 -4.33 -33.77 -5.00
CA GLU A 179 -3.12 -33.44 -4.23
C GLU A 179 -3.54 -32.93 -2.83
N LYS A 180 -3.22 -33.71 -1.79
CA LYS A 180 -3.58 -33.37 -0.42
C LYS A 180 -2.49 -32.52 0.21
N MET A 181 -2.87 -31.33 0.66
CA MET A 181 -2.04 -30.48 1.50
C MET A 181 -2.45 -30.60 2.97
N SER A 182 -1.49 -30.37 3.88
CA SER A 182 -1.81 -30.28 5.30
C SER A 182 -2.63 -29.01 5.58
N LEU A 183 -3.37 -28.98 6.70
CA LEU A 183 -4.07 -27.76 7.11
C LEU A 183 -3.09 -26.59 7.27
N ARG A 184 -1.91 -26.85 7.84
CA ARG A 184 -0.85 -25.85 7.98
C ARG A 184 -0.38 -25.28 6.64
N ASP A 185 -0.22 -26.12 5.61
CA ASP A 185 0.14 -25.65 4.27
C ASP A 185 -0.98 -24.82 3.62
N ILE A 186 -2.23 -25.24 3.79
CA ILE A 186 -3.42 -24.52 3.32
C ILE A 186 -3.50 -23.13 3.97
N CYS A 187 -3.27 -23.05 5.29
CA CYS A 187 -3.21 -21.78 6.03
C CYS A 187 -2.00 -20.93 5.64
N ALA A 188 -0.81 -21.53 5.47
CA ALA A 188 0.40 -20.82 5.05
C ALA A 188 0.23 -20.19 3.66
N MET A 189 -0.27 -20.95 2.69
CA MET A 189 -0.62 -20.43 1.37
C MET A 189 -1.71 -19.36 1.49
N GLY A 190 -2.70 -19.58 2.35
CA GLY A 190 -3.77 -18.61 2.63
C GLY A 190 -3.22 -17.27 3.10
N ILE A 191 -2.22 -17.25 3.99
CA ILE A 191 -1.57 -16.03 4.47
C ILE A 191 -0.94 -15.24 3.31
N MET A 192 -0.12 -15.90 2.50
CA MET A 192 0.66 -15.21 1.45
C MET A 192 -0.20 -14.83 0.24
N VAL A 193 -1.11 -15.72 -0.21
CA VAL A 193 -2.06 -15.42 -1.29
C VAL A 193 -3.12 -14.42 -0.82
N GLY A 194 -3.53 -14.51 0.45
CA GLY A 194 -4.43 -13.56 1.08
C GLY A 194 -3.87 -12.15 1.16
N MET A 195 -2.59 -12.01 1.53
CA MET A 195 -1.84 -10.75 1.44
C MET A 195 -1.93 -10.16 0.03
N ALA A 196 -1.59 -10.96 -0.98
CA ALA A 196 -1.53 -10.52 -2.37
C ALA A 196 -2.88 -10.14 -2.97
N THR A 197 -3.92 -10.90 -2.65
CA THR A 197 -5.27 -10.61 -3.11
C THR A 197 -5.86 -9.39 -2.37
N GLY A 198 -5.63 -9.26 -1.07
CA GLY A 198 -6.03 -8.10 -0.28
C GLY A 198 -5.42 -6.80 -0.80
N ASP A 199 -4.10 -6.81 -1.01
CA ASP A 199 -3.33 -5.72 -1.63
C ASP A 199 -3.91 -5.36 -3.02
N ALA A 200 -3.92 -6.32 -3.96
CA ALA A 200 -4.27 -6.05 -5.35
C ALA A 200 -5.72 -5.56 -5.53
N ILE A 201 -6.64 -5.99 -4.66
CA ILE A 201 -8.04 -5.55 -4.68
C ILE A 201 -8.20 -4.19 -3.97
N GLY A 202 -7.40 -3.91 -2.93
CA GLY A 202 -7.45 -2.67 -2.16
C GLY A 202 -6.79 -1.48 -2.86
N ALA A 203 -5.74 -1.69 -3.64
CA ALA A 203 -4.94 -0.62 -4.26
C ALA A 203 -5.75 0.37 -5.14
N PRO A 204 -6.80 -0.03 -5.89
CA PRO A 204 -7.68 0.91 -6.58
C PRO A 204 -8.50 1.85 -5.68
N PHE A 205 -8.63 1.52 -4.38
CA PHE A 205 -9.43 2.22 -3.37
C PHE A 205 -8.57 3.02 -2.37
N GLU A 206 -7.25 2.86 -2.43
CA GLU A 206 -6.31 3.59 -1.59
C GLU A 206 -6.48 5.11 -1.78
N PHE A 207 -6.41 5.83 -0.67
CA PHE A 207 -6.61 7.27 -0.49
C PHE A 207 -8.02 7.80 -0.74
N LEU A 208 -8.99 6.94 -1.01
CA LEU A 208 -10.39 7.36 -0.96
C LEU A 208 -10.80 7.69 0.48
N PRO A 209 -11.79 8.59 0.67
CA PRO A 209 -12.30 8.89 2.00
C PRO A 209 -12.76 7.64 2.75
N PHE A 210 -12.73 7.70 4.08
CA PHE A 210 -13.22 6.60 4.91
C PHE A 210 -14.69 6.27 4.62
N ASP A 211 -14.98 4.97 4.55
CA ASP A 211 -16.24 4.36 4.10
C ASP A 211 -16.61 4.72 2.65
N VAL A 212 -16.11 3.89 1.72
CA VAL A 212 -16.34 4.04 0.27
C VAL A 212 -17.53 3.24 -0.24
N SER A 213 -18.31 2.65 0.66
CA SER A 213 -19.52 1.90 0.30
C SER A 213 -20.52 2.85 -0.38
N GLY A 214 -20.71 2.68 -1.69
CA GLY A 214 -21.57 3.57 -2.47
C GLY A 214 -20.93 4.91 -2.87
N TYR A 215 -19.62 5.08 -2.67
CA TYR A 215 -18.88 6.23 -3.17
C TYR A 215 -18.98 6.31 -4.70
N ASN A 216 -19.17 7.53 -5.21
CA ASN A 216 -19.35 7.80 -6.63
C ASN A 216 -18.17 8.63 -7.16
N ASN A 217 -17.51 8.12 -8.21
CA ASN A 217 -16.48 8.82 -8.95
C ASN A 217 -16.95 9.04 -10.40
N ASN A 218 -17.15 10.29 -10.80
CA ASN A 218 -17.54 10.67 -12.17
C ASN A 218 -18.76 9.91 -12.73
N GLY A 219 -19.74 9.60 -11.88
CA GLY A 219 -20.96 8.88 -12.27
C GLY A 219 -20.87 7.36 -12.14
N GLU A 220 -19.71 6.78 -11.84
CA GLU A 220 -19.55 5.36 -11.52
C GLU A 220 -19.58 5.18 -9.99
N THR A 221 -20.50 4.35 -9.48
CA THR A 221 -20.62 4.03 -8.05
C THR A 221 -19.91 2.71 -7.72
N ILE A 222 -19.16 2.70 -6.63
CA ILE A 222 -18.56 1.47 -6.07
C ILE A 222 -19.68 0.58 -5.54
N HIS A 223 -19.77 -0.64 -6.07
CA HIS A 223 -20.66 -1.67 -5.55
C HIS A 223 -19.85 -2.83 -4.99
N MET A 224 -19.67 -2.82 -3.67
CA MET A 224 -19.21 -3.99 -2.91
C MET A 224 -20.36 -5.00 -2.86
N THR A 225 -20.16 -6.18 -3.45
CA THR A 225 -21.18 -7.24 -3.47
C THR A 225 -20.60 -8.52 -2.90
N PRO A 226 -21.44 -9.47 -2.43
CA PRO A 226 -20.97 -10.81 -2.09
C PRO A 226 -20.28 -11.53 -3.27
N ALA A 227 -20.58 -11.12 -4.51
CA ALA A 227 -19.92 -11.64 -5.71
C ALA A 227 -18.52 -11.03 -5.94
N GLY A 228 -18.16 -9.94 -5.28
CA GLY A 228 -16.93 -9.19 -5.48
C GLY A 228 -17.21 -7.70 -5.73
N ILE A 229 -16.23 -6.99 -6.27
CA ILE A 229 -16.35 -5.54 -6.50
C ILE A 229 -16.79 -5.28 -7.94
N LYS A 230 -18.03 -4.80 -8.13
CA LYS A 230 -18.51 -4.40 -9.45
C LYS A 230 -18.14 -2.95 -9.74
N GLY A 231 -17.69 -2.70 -10.97
CA GLY A 231 -17.29 -1.37 -11.42
C GLY A 231 -15.91 -0.95 -10.91
N ALA A 232 -15.06 -1.89 -10.47
CA ALA A 232 -13.67 -1.67 -10.03
C ALA A 232 -12.74 -1.16 -11.16
N LYS A 233 -13.13 -0.07 -11.81
CA LYS A 233 -12.27 0.76 -12.64
C LYS A 233 -11.77 1.89 -11.75
N GLN A 234 -10.48 1.89 -11.45
CA GLN A 234 -9.67 3.04 -11.01
C GLN A 234 -10.46 4.17 -10.31
N PHE A 235 -10.76 4.02 -9.02
CA PHE A 235 -11.53 5.02 -8.29
C PHE A 235 -10.68 6.19 -7.78
N ASN A 236 -9.38 5.98 -7.53
CA ASN A 236 -8.47 7.04 -7.11
C ASN A 236 -7.80 7.82 -8.26
N GLY A 237 -8.11 7.49 -9.53
CA GLY A 237 -7.57 8.16 -10.72
C GLY A 237 -6.05 7.98 -10.92
N ARG A 238 -5.38 7.19 -10.08
CA ARG A 238 -3.96 6.86 -10.21
C ARG A 238 -3.84 5.58 -11.01
N ASN A 239 -3.50 5.70 -12.30
CA ASN A 239 -3.39 4.55 -13.21
C ASN A 239 -2.07 3.80 -13.04
N TRP A 240 -1.81 3.33 -11.83
CA TRP A 240 -0.56 2.64 -11.50
C TRP A 240 -0.64 1.13 -11.37
N VAL A 241 -1.83 0.57 -11.10
CA VAL A 241 -2.08 -0.88 -11.07
C VAL A 241 -3.32 -1.25 -11.90
N ILE A 242 -3.32 -2.44 -12.47
CA ILE A 242 -4.47 -3.07 -13.13
C ILE A 242 -4.86 -4.36 -12.39
N SER A 243 -5.97 -5.00 -12.78
CA SER A 243 -6.51 -6.18 -12.10
C SER A 243 -5.43 -7.22 -11.75
N GLY A 244 -5.36 -7.57 -10.46
CA GLY A 244 -4.41 -8.56 -9.93
C GLY A 244 -2.98 -8.07 -9.70
N GLN A 245 -2.64 -6.83 -10.10
CA GLN A 245 -1.33 -6.26 -9.78
C GLN A 245 -1.31 -5.76 -8.34
N TRP A 246 -0.34 -6.26 -7.57
CA TRP A 246 -0.06 -5.85 -6.20
C TRP A 246 0.94 -4.69 -6.11
N THR A 247 1.03 -4.06 -4.94
CA THR A 247 1.85 -2.90 -4.62
C THR A 247 3.11 -3.28 -3.81
N ASP A 248 3.60 -2.39 -2.96
CA ASP A 248 4.73 -2.64 -2.08
C ASP A 248 4.42 -3.68 -1.00
N ASP A 249 3.18 -3.83 -0.55
CA ASP A 249 2.79 -4.77 0.50
C ASP A 249 3.23 -6.19 0.17
N THR A 250 2.76 -6.68 -0.98
CA THR A 250 3.09 -8.02 -1.46
C THR A 250 4.51 -8.10 -1.94
N SER A 251 5.02 -7.07 -2.64
CA SER A 251 6.40 -7.10 -3.14
C SER A 251 7.41 -7.23 -2.00
N MET A 252 7.20 -6.49 -0.91
CA MET A 252 8.01 -6.57 0.29
C MET A 252 7.79 -7.86 1.07
N GLY A 253 6.55 -8.37 1.14
CA GLY A 253 6.26 -9.68 1.74
C GLY A 253 6.99 -10.82 1.01
N LEU A 254 7.06 -10.75 -0.31
CA LEU A 254 7.82 -11.70 -1.14
C LEU A 254 9.34 -11.57 -0.95
N CYS A 255 9.86 -10.35 -0.84
CA CYS A 255 11.28 -10.15 -0.49
C CYS A 255 11.60 -10.73 0.89
N LEU A 256 10.72 -10.55 1.88
CA LEU A 256 10.88 -11.13 3.21
C LEU A 256 10.88 -12.66 3.14
N ALA A 257 9.90 -13.26 2.46
CA ALA A 257 9.84 -14.69 2.22
C ALA A 257 11.12 -15.25 1.58
N ASP A 258 11.62 -14.61 0.51
CA ASP A 258 12.84 -15.05 -0.17
C ASP A 258 14.04 -15.08 0.77
N THR A 259 14.22 -14.04 1.57
CA THR A 259 15.36 -13.95 2.48
C THR A 259 15.28 -14.95 3.62
N LEU A 260 14.07 -15.24 4.12
CA LEU A 260 13.86 -16.25 5.15
C LEU A 260 14.14 -17.66 4.63
N ILE A 261 13.70 -17.97 3.40
CA ILE A 261 13.99 -19.26 2.74
C ILE A 261 15.49 -19.44 2.53
N GLU A 262 16.17 -18.44 1.94
CA GLU A 262 17.58 -18.56 1.59
C GLU A 262 18.50 -18.58 2.81
N HIS A 263 18.22 -17.74 3.81
CA HIS A 263 19.10 -17.58 4.97
C HIS A 263 18.67 -18.40 6.19
N LYS A 264 17.55 -19.13 6.09
CA LYS A 264 16.96 -19.93 7.18
C LYS A 264 16.79 -19.13 8.48
N GLY A 265 16.35 -17.88 8.34
CA GLY A 265 16.23 -16.92 9.44
C GLY A 265 16.31 -15.48 8.94
N LEU A 266 16.02 -14.52 9.83
CA LEU A 266 16.02 -13.11 9.47
C LEU A 266 17.45 -12.56 9.36
N ASP A 267 17.79 -12.08 8.17
CA ASP A 267 19.00 -11.29 7.92
C ASP A 267 18.61 -9.89 7.48
N ALA A 268 18.66 -8.93 8.41
CA ALA A 268 18.29 -7.53 8.16
C ALA A 268 19.05 -6.90 6.97
N THR A 269 20.31 -7.29 6.76
CA THR A 269 21.10 -6.76 5.64
C THR A 269 20.60 -7.30 4.31
N GLN A 270 20.34 -8.60 4.23
CA GLN A 270 19.84 -9.23 3.01
C GLN A 270 18.41 -8.81 2.71
N LEU A 271 17.59 -8.62 3.74
CA LEU A 271 16.25 -8.03 3.61
C LEU A 271 16.29 -6.63 3.01
N MET A 272 17.18 -5.77 3.50
CA MET A 272 17.34 -4.42 2.96
C MET A 272 17.85 -4.42 1.50
N TRP A 273 18.74 -5.34 1.15
CA TRP A 273 19.14 -5.54 -0.24
C TRP A 273 18.00 -6.02 -1.12
N ALA A 274 17.18 -6.97 -0.65
CA ALA A 274 16.00 -7.45 -1.37
C ALA A 274 14.99 -6.31 -1.60
N PHE A 275 14.74 -5.46 -0.60
CA PHE A 275 13.90 -4.27 -0.75
C PHE A 275 14.50 -3.25 -1.72
N THR A 276 15.83 -3.05 -1.68
CA THR A 276 16.54 -2.19 -2.63
C THR A 276 16.39 -2.69 -4.07
N ASP A 277 16.48 -4.00 -4.28
CA ASP A 277 16.29 -4.64 -5.59
C ASP A 277 14.86 -4.55 -6.08
N TRP A 278 13.90 -4.72 -5.18
CA TRP A 278 12.51 -4.49 -5.48
C TRP A 278 12.32 -3.07 -6.01
N TRP A 279 12.72 -2.05 -5.23
CA TRP A 279 12.44 -0.66 -5.57
C TRP A 279 13.18 -0.18 -6.83
N HIS A 280 14.46 -0.51 -6.98
CA HIS A 280 15.29 0.03 -8.07
C HIS A 280 15.33 -0.85 -9.32
N HIS A 281 15.04 -2.15 -9.20
CA HIS A 281 15.18 -3.10 -10.30
C HIS A 281 13.88 -3.84 -10.64
N GLY A 282 12.83 -3.74 -9.81
CA GLY A 282 11.56 -4.43 -10.02
C GLY A 282 11.56 -5.88 -9.57
N TYR A 283 12.44 -6.26 -8.65
CA TYR A 283 12.41 -7.59 -8.03
C TYR A 283 11.07 -7.81 -7.28
N ASN A 284 10.45 -8.99 -7.42
CA ASN A 284 9.16 -9.36 -6.80
C ASN A 284 7.96 -8.42 -7.07
N ASN A 285 8.02 -7.61 -8.11
CA ASN A 285 6.91 -6.74 -8.48
C ASN A 285 5.86 -7.47 -9.36
N ALA A 286 4.67 -6.89 -9.45
CA ALA A 286 3.57 -7.37 -10.29
C ALA A 286 3.59 -6.77 -11.71
N PHE A 287 4.75 -6.44 -12.27
CA PHE A 287 4.85 -5.73 -13.56
C PHE A 287 5.64 -6.53 -14.60
N THR A 288 5.03 -6.76 -15.76
CA THR A 288 5.64 -7.51 -16.87
C THR A 288 5.76 -6.64 -18.14
N GLY A 289 6.47 -7.14 -19.15
CA GLY A 289 6.51 -6.52 -20.48
C GLY A 289 7.32 -5.22 -20.54
N LYS A 290 6.66 -4.08 -20.78
CA LYS A 290 7.34 -2.80 -21.10
C LYS A 290 7.92 -2.05 -19.90
N ASN A 291 7.44 -2.33 -18.68
CA ASN A 291 7.88 -1.66 -17.45
C ASN A 291 8.24 -2.63 -16.32
N PRO A 292 9.06 -3.67 -16.55
CA PRO A 292 9.35 -4.72 -15.56
C PRO A 292 10.16 -4.20 -14.36
N LYS A 293 10.73 -2.99 -14.46
CA LYS A 293 11.48 -2.32 -13.38
C LYS A 293 10.60 -1.42 -12.52
N ARG A 294 9.31 -1.29 -12.84
CA ARG A 294 8.43 -0.38 -12.12
C ARG A 294 8.12 -0.97 -10.75
N SER A 295 8.32 -0.20 -9.71
CA SER A 295 7.79 -0.48 -8.38
C SER A 295 6.92 0.69 -7.96
N VAL A 296 5.92 0.42 -7.13
CA VAL A 296 4.91 1.38 -6.68
C VAL A 296 4.74 1.26 -5.17
N GLY A 297 4.08 2.23 -4.54
CA GLY A 297 3.72 2.16 -3.13
C GLY A 297 4.77 2.60 -2.10
N LEU A 298 6.01 2.94 -2.51
CA LEU A 298 7.08 3.28 -1.53
C LEU A 298 6.68 4.39 -0.54
N GLY A 299 6.47 3.97 0.71
CA GLY A 299 6.18 4.85 1.83
C GLY A 299 7.38 5.67 2.33
N GLY A 300 7.08 6.72 3.10
CA GLY A 300 8.09 7.64 3.63
C GLY A 300 9.10 7.00 4.57
N ASN A 301 8.69 6.03 5.39
CA ASN A 301 9.57 5.37 6.37
C ASN A 301 10.65 4.55 5.68
N ILE A 302 10.24 3.64 4.79
CA ILE A 302 11.19 2.83 4.02
C ILE A 302 12.07 3.68 3.11
N SER A 303 11.55 4.76 2.51
CA SER A 303 12.39 5.68 1.72
C SER A 303 13.52 6.29 2.54
N GLN A 304 13.28 6.63 3.81
CA GLN A 304 14.32 7.17 4.70
C GLN A 304 15.31 6.08 5.12
N SER A 305 14.82 4.87 5.42
CA SER A 305 15.69 3.73 5.73
C SER A 305 16.58 3.34 4.54
N PHE A 306 16.09 3.43 3.30
CA PHE A 306 16.89 3.26 2.09
C PHE A 306 18.00 4.30 2.00
N ALA A 307 17.69 5.58 2.22
CA ALA A 307 18.68 6.64 2.20
C ALA A 307 19.76 6.41 3.26
N GLN A 308 19.36 6.00 4.47
CA GLN A 308 20.29 5.63 5.54
C GLN A 308 21.16 4.42 5.15
N PHE A 309 20.56 3.35 4.62
CA PHE A 309 21.29 2.14 4.23
C PHE A 309 22.29 2.42 3.11
N ALA A 310 21.87 3.13 2.06
CA ALA A 310 22.71 3.52 0.94
C ALA A 310 23.90 4.40 1.37
N ALA A 311 23.70 5.28 2.36
CA ALA A 311 24.77 6.14 2.89
C ALA A 311 25.93 5.37 3.53
N GLN A 312 25.70 4.13 3.95
CA GLN A 312 26.73 3.27 4.55
C GLN A 312 27.70 2.70 3.52
N LYS A 313 27.33 2.71 2.22
CA LYS A 313 28.16 2.21 1.11
C LYS A 313 28.67 0.78 1.32
N LEU A 314 27.82 -0.06 1.91
CA LEU A 314 28.11 -1.48 2.11
C LEU A 314 28.03 -2.22 0.78
N ASP A 315 28.79 -3.30 0.68
CA ASP A 315 28.51 -4.35 -0.31
C ASP A 315 27.50 -5.37 0.25
N ARG A 316 27.08 -6.34 -0.58
CA ARG A 316 26.12 -7.38 -0.16
C ARG A 316 26.65 -8.36 0.86
N ALA A 317 27.96 -8.53 0.94
CA ALA A 317 28.60 -9.47 1.86
C ALA A 317 28.78 -8.87 3.25
N THR A 318 28.80 -7.54 3.36
CA THR A 318 29.05 -6.81 4.59
C THR A 318 27.76 -6.60 5.37
N LYS A 319 27.72 -7.11 6.62
CA LYS A 319 26.61 -6.89 7.54
C LYS A 319 26.46 -5.39 7.85
N GLY A 320 25.27 -4.88 7.59
CA GLY A 320 24.84 -3.55 8.01
C GLY A 320 24.20 -3.56 9.39
N PRO A 321 23.69 -2.40 9.84
CA PRO A 321 22.94 -2.30 11.08
C PRO A 321 21.69 -3.14 10.96
N PHE A 322 21.38 -3.77 12.07
CA PHE A 322 20.20 -4.60 12.21
C PHE A 322 18.90 -3.77 12.11
N ALA A 323 18.87 -2.58 12.71
CA ALA A 323 17.70 -1.70 12.74
C ALA A 323 18.00 -0.35 12.07
N THR A 324 16.97 0.25 11.48
CA THR A 324 17.03 1.65 11.04
C THR A 324 17.01 2.59 12.23
N THR A 325 17.73 3.70 12.12
CA THR A 325 17.58 4.84 13.03
C THR A 325 16.94 6.04 12.33
N ALA A 326 16.37 5.83 11.14
CA ALA A 326 15.62 6.84 10.43
C ALA A 326 14.20 6.95 11.00
N GLY A 327 13.74 8.17 11.24
CA GLY A 327 12.51 8.44 11.99
C GLY A 327 12.73 8.57 13.50
N ASP A 328 11.65 8.36 14.25
CA ASP A 328 11.56 8.39 15.70
C ASP A 328 10.60 7.30 16.24
N THR A 329 10.43 7.22 17.56
CA THR A 329 9.59 6.19 18.21
C THR A 329 8.12 6.28 17.79
N TYR A 330 7.71 7.40 17.19
CA TYR A 330 6.37 7.65 16.67
C TYR A 330 6.24 7.33 15.18
N THR A 331 7.35 6.98 14.51
CA THR A 331 7.41 6.52 13.12
C THR A 331 6.87 5.10 13.00
N SER A 332 5.56 4.97 13.24
CA SER A 332 4.85 3.71 13.40
C SER A 332 3.78 3.53 12.31
N GLY A 333 4.20 3.71 11.07
CA GLY A 333 3.38 3.34 9.90
C GLY A 333 3.16 1.82 9.83
N ASN A 334 2.12 1.40 9.12
CA ASN A 334 1.73 0.00 8.94
C ASN A 334 2.62 -0.82 7.97
N GLY A 335 3.59 -0.19 7.30
CA GLY A 335 4.37 -0.83 6.23
C GLY A 335 5.23 -2.03 6.64
N SER A 336 5.42 -2.28 7.94
CA SER A 336 6.01 -3.53 8.43
C SER A 336 5.01 -4.63 8.77
N LEU A 337 3.74 -4.29 9.04
CA LEU A 337 2.64 -5.25 9.22
C LEU A 337 2.22 -5.88 7.89
N MET A 338 2.11 -5.04 6.86
CA MET A 338 1.57 -5.43 5.56
C MET A 338 2.27 -6.61 4.89
N ARG A 339 3.54 -6.83 5.24
CA ARG A 339 4.45 -7.82 4.64
C ARG A 339 4.75 -9.03 5.55
N LEU A 340 4.13 -9.11 6.72
CA LEU A 340 4.60 -9.91 7.85
C LEU A 340 4.48 -11.43 7.66
N GLY A 341 3.52 -11.90 6.87
CA GLY A 341 3.04 -13.28 6.87
C GLY A 341 4.12 -14.35 6.84
N ALA A 342 5.17 -14.15 6.03
CA ALA A 342 6.28 -15.08 5.89
C ALA A 342 7.01 -15.38 7.22
N VAL A 343 7.08 -14.42 8.15
CA VAL A 343 7.71 -14.59 9.46
C VAL A 343 6.99 -15.63 10.29
N ALA A 344 5.66 -15.56 10.37
CA ALA A 344 4.86 -16.49 11.16
C ALA A 344 4.93 -17.91 10.59
N ILE A 345 5.00 -18.05 9.26
CA ILE A 345 5.16 -19.35 8.59
C ILE A 345 6.54 -19.95 8.86
N ALA A 346 7.59 -19.12 8.82
CA ALA A 346 8.98 -19.56 8.99
C ALA A 346 9.36 -19.93 10.42
N ALA A 347 8.68 -19.40 11.42
CA ALA A 347 9.07 -19.56 12.82
C ALA A 347 8.80 -20.99 13.34
N SER A 348 9.70 -21.51 14.17
CA SER A 348 9.52 -22.80 14.86
C SER A 348 8.66 -22.66 16.11
N THR A 349 8.69 -21.50 16.76
CA THR A 349 7.95 -21.22 18.00
C THR A 349 7.20 -19.90 17.90
N LYS A 350 6.16 -19.74 18.73
CA LYS A 350 5.40 -18.48 18.81
C LYS A 350 6.29 -17.32 19.24
N GLU A 351 7.18 -17.56 20.20
CA GLU A 351 8.13 -16.56 20.71
C GLU A 351 9.12 -16.13 19.62
N GLU A 352 9.61 -17.08 18.82
CA GLU A 352 10.44 -16.77 17.65
C GLU A 352 9.67 -15.97 16.60
N ALA A 353 8.40 -16.31 16.33
CA ALA A 353 7.56 -15.56 15.40
C ALA A 353 7.41 -14.11 15.85
N MET A 354 7.12 -13.88 17.14
CA MET A 354 6.97 -12.55 17.73
C MET A 354 8.30 -11.77 17.67
N GLN A 355 9.41 -12.38 18.09
CA GLN A 355 10.72 -11.74 18.07
C GLN A 355 11.10 -11.36 16.63
N MET A 356 11.01 -12.29 15.68
CA MET A 356 11.33 -12.04 14.28
C MET A 356 10.42 -10.97 13.65
N ALA A 357 9.16 -10.88 14.09
CA ALA A 357 8.20 -9.87 13.66
C ALA A 357 8.57 -8.47 14.16
N TRP A 358 8.99 -8.35 15.42
CA TRP A 358 9.55 -7.12 15.96
C TRP A 358 10.79 -6.71 15.17
N GLU A 359 11.68 -7.68 14.94
CA GLU A 359 12.96 -7.47 14.29
C GLU A 359 12.83 -7.00 12.84
N GLN A 360 12.02 -7.68 12.02
CA GLN A 360 11.80 -7.27 10.62
C GLN A 360 11.16 -5.88 10.53
N SER A 361 10.34 -5.50 11.52
CA SER A 361 9.75 -4.16 11.58
C SER A 361 10.85 -3.11 11.71
N LYS A 362 11.77 -3.32 12.67
CA LYS A 362 12.89 -2.41 12.95
C LYS A 362 13.88 -2.24 11.81
N VAL A 363 13.91 -3.15 10.83
CA VAL A 363 14.72 -2.97 9.61
C VAL A 363 14.34 -1.69 8.86
N THR A 364 13.07 -1.26 8.93
CA THR A 364 12.53 -0.12 8.15
C THR A 364 11.72 0.89 8.95
N HIS A 365 11.27 0.52 10.15
CA HIS A 365 10.38 1.33 10.99
C HIS A 365 11.01 1.44 12.37
N GLN A 366 11.42 2.66 12.75
CA GLN A 366 12.03 2.85 14.06
C GLN A 366 10.99 2.84 15.20
N GLY A 367 9.71 3.08 14.90
CA GLY A 367 8.63 3.16 15.88
C GLY A 367 8.35 1.85 16.62
N ASP A 368 8.06 1.95 17.92
CA ASP A 368 7.79 0.77 18.76
C ASP A 368 6.37 0.23 18.55
N ALA A 369 5.39 1.10 18.25
CA ALA A 369 4.01 0.65 18.08
C ALA A 369 3.86 -0.22 16.83
N ALA A 370 4.55 0.12 15.73
CA ALA A 370 4.61 -0.73 14.55
C ALA A 370 5.25 -2.10 14.84
N ALA A 371 6.35 -2.13 15.60
CA ALA A 371 7.00 -3.38 15.98
C ALA A 371 6.12 -4.23 16.90
N GLY A 372 5.48 -3.64 17.91
CA GLY A 372 4.56 -4.34 18.80
C GLY A 372 3.29 -4.84 18.09
N CYS A 373 2.75 -4.09 17.13
CA CYS A 373 1.68 -4.60 16.28
C CYS A 373 2.13 -5.82 15.46
N CYS A 374 3.37 -5.82 14.95
CA CYS A 374 3.92 -6.98 14.25
C CYS A 374 4.03 -8.19 15.17
N GLU A 375 4.45 -8.02 16.44
CA GLU A 375 4.42 -9.11 17.43
C GLU A 375 3.01 -9.68 17.62
N LEU A 376 2.01 -8.80 17.79
CA LEU A 376 0.61 -9.20 17.96
C LEU A 376 0.09 -9.97 16.73
N MET A 377 0.30 -9.43 15.54
CA MET A 377 -0.13 -10.10 14.30
C MET A 377 0.60 -11.42 14.09
N ALA A 378 1.91 -11.51 14.37
CA ALA A 378 2.66 -12.76 14.26
C ALA A 378 2.16 -13.81 15.25
N SER A 379 1.79 -13.41 16.48
CA SER A 379 1.13 -14.29 17.45
C SER A 379 -0.17 -14.89 16.88
N ILE A 380 -1.02 -14.06 16.28
CA ILE A 380 -2.30 -14.49 15.66
C ILE A 380 -2.05 -15.47 14.51
N LEU A 381 -1.15 -15.12 13.58
CA LEU A 381 -0.85 -15.95 12.42
C LEU A 381 -0.21 -17.29 12.84
N TYR A 382 0.70 -17.27 13.82
CA TYR A 382 1.35 -18.48 14.32
C TYR A 382 0.34 -19.42 14.98
N GLU A 383 -0.57 -18.89 15.81
CA GLU A 383 -1.62 -19.72 16.41
C GLU A 383 -2.57 -20.32 15.38
N ALA A 384 -2.95 -19.54 14.35
CA ALA A 384 -3.77 -20.05 13.25
C ALA A 384 -3.09 -21.19 12.49
N LEU A 385 -1.79 -21.06 12.20
CA LEU A 385 -1.00 -22.09 11.52
C LEU A 385 -0.85 -23.41 12.31
N HIS A 386 -0.96 -23.34 13.64
CA HIS A 386 -0.80 -24.48 14.55
C HIS A 386 -2.12 -24.86 15.24
N CYS A 387 -3.24 -24.35 14.73
CA CYS A 387 -4.57 -24.75 15.19
C CYS A 387 -4.97 -26.05 14.50
N ASP A 388 -5.15 -27.13 15.27
CA ASP A 388 -5.63 -28.42 14.76
C ASP A 388 -7.14 -28.46 14.52
N CYS A 389 -7.83 -27.31 14.67
CA CYS A 389 -9.27 -27.21 14.48
C CYS A 389 -9.61 -27.01 13.00
N SER A 390 -10.31 -27.99 12.39
CA SER A 390 -10.79 -27.87 11.01
C SER A 390 -12.04 -27.00 10.87
N ASP A 391 -12.76 -26.73 11.96
CA ASP A 391 -13.88 -25.80 11.96
C ASP A 391 -13.35 -24.37 12.08
N THR A 392 -13.54 -23.57 11.03
CA THR A 392 -12.96 -22.22 10.93
C THR A 392 -13.56 -21.23 11.92
N ASP A 393 -14.82 -21.41 12.33
CA ASP A 393 -15.46 -20.52 13.30
C ASP A 393 -14.95 -20.82 14.72
N GLU A 394 -14.81 -22.10 15.06
CA GLU A 394 -14.18 -22.52 16.32
C GLU A 394 -12.70 -22.12 16.36
N ALA A 395 -11.95 -22.31 15.27
CA ALA A 395 -10.54 -21.89 15.16
C ALA A 395 -10.41 -20.38 15.35
N LYS A 396 -11.23 -19.59 14.64
CA LYS A 396 -11.29 -18.13 14.77
C LYS A 396 -11.52 -17.72 16.22
N GLN A 397 -12.50 -18.33 16.90
CA GLN A 397 -12.80 -18.02 18.29
C GLN A 397 -11.62 -18.32 19.22
N GLN A 398 -10.99 -19.49 19.10
CA GLN A 398 -9.83 -19.88 19.91
C GLN A 398 -8.65 -18.90 19.76
N ILE A 399 -8.35 -18.48 18.53
CA ILE A 399 -7.26 -17.54 18.22
C ILE A 399 -7.56 -16.16 18.84
N PHE A 400 -8.80 -15.68 18.77
CA PHE A 400 -9.15 -14.39 19.35
C PHE A 400 -9.28 -14.40 20.88
N ASP A 401 -9.61 -15.55 21.48
CA ASP A 401 -9.63 -15.73 22.93
C ASP A 401 -8.23 -15.77 23.53
N SER A 402 -7.23 -16.27 22.79
CA SER A 402 -5.84 -16.30 23.27
C SER A 402 -5.26 -14.90 23.50
N LEU A 403 -5.78 -13.90 22.79
CA LEU A 403 -5.34 -12.50 22.87
C LEU A 403 -5.58 -11.88 24.26
N ASP A 404 -6.48 -12.43 25.06
CA ASP A 404 -6.72 -11.99 26.43
C ASP A 404 -5.47 -12.15 27.31
N THR A 405 -4.59 -13.08 26.95
CA THR A 405 -3.32 -13.35 27.64
C THR A 405 -2.12 -12.65 27.00
N PHE A 406 -2.31 -11.99 25.86
CA PHE A 406 -1.22 -11.31 25.15
C PHE A 406 -0.69 -10.12 25.97
N VAL A 407 0.63 -9.95 25.93
CA VAL A 407 1.34 -8.84 26.56
C VAL A 407 2.47 -8.39 25.64
N SER A 408 2.59 -7.08 25.45
CA SER A 408 3.73 -6.45 24.78
C SER A 408 4.40 -5.45 25.72
N LEU A 409 5.64 -5.06 25.41
CA LEU A 409 6.33 -3.96 26.08
C LEU A 409 5.58 -2.63 25.92
N MET A 410 4.76 -2.50 24.87
CA MET A 410 3.85 -1.37 24.71
C MET A 410 2.49 -1.69 25.32
N GLU A 411 2.09 -0.88 26.30
CA GLU A 411 0.79 -0.98 26.95
C GLU A 411 -0.36 -0.75 25.95
N SER A 412 -0.19 0.18 25.02
CA SER A 412 -1.17 0.45 23.96
C SER A 412 -1.45 -0.78 23.09
N VAL A 413 -0.40 -1.52 22.70
CA VAL A 413 -0.51 -2.78 21.94
C VAL A 413 -1.17 -3.87 22.77
N THR A 414 -0.89 -3.92 24.07
CA THR A 414 -1.59 -4.82 24.99
C THR A 414 -3.09 -4.47 25.09
N GLY A 415 -3.42 -3.18 25.12
CA GLY A 415 -4.79 -2.68 25.06
C GLY A 415 -5.49 -3.07 23.76
N LEU A 416 -4.82 -2.88 22.62
CA LEU A 416 -5.30 -3.32 21.30
C LEU A 416 -5.59 -4.82 21.28
N ALA A 417 -4.65 -5.67 21.72
CA ALA A 417 -4.85 -7.13 21.74
C ALA A 417 -6.10 -7.53 22.51
N LYS A 418 -6.32 -6.89 23.67
CA LYS A 418 -7.46 -7.16 24.57
C LYS A 418 -8.74 -6.42 24.17
N SER A 419 -8.74 -5.74 23.03
CA SER A 419 -9.83 -4.87 22.59
C SER A 419 -10.31 -3.94 23.71
N SER A 420 -9.36 -3.36 24.45
CA SER A 420 -9.62 -2.52 25.61
C SER A 420 -9.24 -1.06 25.29
N PRO A 421 -10.01 -0.08 25.78
CA PRO A 421 -9.60 1.32 25.71
C PRO A 421 -8.25 1.51 26.42
N GLU A 422 -7.36 2.33 25.87
CA GLU A 422 -6.12 2.71 26.56
C GLU A 422 -6.38 3.23 27.98
N VAL A 423 -5.75 2.62 28.98
CA VAL A 423 -5.86 3.05 30.37
C VAL A 423 -4.94 4.25 30.58
N GLY A 424 -5.47 5.48 30.67
CA GLY A 424 -4.68 6.60 31.19
C GLY A 424 -4.99 8.00 30.67
N ASN A 425 -5.73 8.15 29.58
CA ASN A 425 -6.12 9.50 29.11
C ASN A 425 -7.51 9.51 28.44
N PRO A 426 -8.56 9.92 29.18
CA PRO A 426 -9.92 10.01 28.65
C PRO A 426 -10.06 10.91 27.41
N ALA A 427 -9.17 11.88 27.23
CA ALA A 427 -9.18 12.78 26.07
C ALA A 427 -8.61 12.13 24.80
N THR A 428 -7.71 11.14 24.91
CA THR A 428 -7.22 10.38 23.75
C THR A 428 -8.08 9.18 23.41
N LEU A 429 -8.82 8.63 24.39
CA LEU A 429 -9.78 7.55 24.18
C LEU A 429 -10.89 7.90 23.19
N GLU A 430 -11.31 9.16 23.14
CA GLU A 430 -12.25 9.62 22.12
C GLU A 430 -11.58 9.75 20.75
N SER A 431 -10.27 10.01 20.67
CA SER A 431 -9.50 10.16 19.42
C SER A 431 -8.88 8.87 18.86
N GLU A 432 -8.67 7.86 19.71
CA GLU A 432 -7.94 6.61 19.45
C GLU A 432 -8.77 5.41 19.95
N ASN A 433 -9.81 5.07 19.19
CA ASN A 433 -10.63 3.89 19.46
C ASN A 433 -10.08 2.67 18.72
N TRP A 434 -9.36 1.80 19.43
CA TRP A 434 -8.92 0.49 18.93
C TRP A 434 -9.68 -0.69 19.56
N ASN A 435 -10.88 -0.44 20.11
CA ASN A 435 -11.78 -1.47 20.59
C ASN A 435 -12.44 -2.20 19.39
N TRP A 436 -11.67 -3.01 18.69
CA TRP A 436 -12.07 -3.67 17.45
C TRP A 436 -13.20 -4.70 17.61
N LYS A 437 -13.45 -5.20 18.83
CA LYS A 437 -14.62 -6.05 19.14
C LYS A 437 -15.93 -5.25 19.25
N ASP A 438 -15.89 -3.92 19.32
CA ASP A 438 -17.10 -3.07 19.34
C ASP A 438 -17.87 -3.19 18.01
N GLU A 439 -19.17 -3.43 18.08
CA GLU A 439 -20.07 -3.47 16.92
C GLU A 439 -20.12 -2.12 16.20
N ASN A 440 -19.92 -1.03 16.93
CA ASN A 440 -19.88 0.35 16.44
C ASN A 440 -18.45 0.86 16.23
N PHE A 441 -17.48 -0.04 16.02
CA PHE A 441 -16.09 0.34 15.75
C PHE A 441 -16.01 1.46 14.71
N ALA A 442 -15.52 2.60 15.18
CA ALA A 442 -15.43 3.82 14.40
C ALA A 442 -14.26 4.66 14.90
N PHE A 443 -13.61 5.36 13.96
CA PHE A 443 -12.60 6.35 14.29
C PHE A 443 -13.25 7.69 14.64
N ASN A 444 -12.53 8.48 15.42
CA ASN A 444 -12.95 9.83 15.81
C ASN A 444 -13.23 10.71 14.58
N ALA A 445 -14.32 11.48 14.64
CA ALA A 445 -14.76 12.33 13.54
C ALA A 445 -13.75 13.42 13.14
N GLU A 446 -13.03 14.01 14.10
CA GLU A 446 -11.98 14.99 13.83
C GLU A 446 -10.80 14.36 13.09
N ARG A 447 -10.44 13.13 13.44
CA ARG A 447 -9.38 12.37 12.77
C ARG A 447 -9.78 12.01 11.33
N LEU A 448 -11.00 11.52 11.15
CA LEU A 448 -11.60 11.26 9.84
C LEU A 448 -11.59 12.54 8.97
N ALA A 449 -11.91 13.70 9.56
CA ALA A 449 -11.91 14.97 8.85
C ALA A 449 -10.49 15.49 8.53
N ALA A 450 -9.53 15.25 9.42
CA ALA A 450 -8.16 15.75 9.26
C ALA A 450 -7.38 15.01 8.15
N GLN A 451 -7.50 13.69 8.06
CA GLN A 451 -6.79 12.87 7.08
C GLN A 451 -7.66 11.72 6.53
N PRO A 452 -8.76 12.03 5.81
CA PRO A 452 -9.77 11.03 5.43
C PRO A 452 -9.24 9.89 4.56
N GLY A 453 -8.18 10.12 3.77
CA GLY A 453 -7.56 9.13 2.91
C GLY A 453 -6.40 8.35 3.53
N TYR A 454 -6.03 8.62 4.79
CA TYR A 454 -4.88 7.97 5.45
C TYR A 454 -5.29 7.15 6.69
N ILE A 455 -6.58 6.95 6.91
CA ILE A 455 -7.07 6.08 7.97
C ILE A 455 -6.57 4.64 7.70
N GLY A 456 -5.98 4.01 8.71
CA GLY A 456 -5.33 2.70 8.58
C GLY A 456 -3.82 2.76 8.36
N SER A 457 -3.25 3.93 8.00
CA SER A 457 -1.81 4.10 7.76
C SER A 457 -0.94 4.05 9.01
N TYR A 458 -1.53 4.36 10.17
CA TYR A 458 -0.91 4.11 11.47
C TYR A 458 -1.05 2.63 11.85
N ALA A 459 0.02 1.99 12.31
CA ALA A 459 0.05 0.54 12.56
C ALA A 459 -1.08 0.04 13.48
N MET A 460 -1.38 0.76 14.57
CA MET A 460 -2.47 0.38 15.47
C MET A 460 -3.84 0.49 14.79
N ASP A 461 -4.05 1.51 13.95
CA ASP A 461 -5.32 1.64 13.20
C ASP A 461 -5.50 0.52 12.21
N GLY A 462 -4.46 0.27 11.40
CA GLY A 462 -4.51 -0.73 10.34
C GLY A 462 -4.78 -2.10 10.92
N LEU A 463 -4.09 -2.45 12.01
CA LEU A 463 -4.31 -3.70 12.71
C LEU A 463 -5.68 -3.76 13.40
N ALA A 464 -6.10 -2.72 14.13
CA ALA A 464 -7.43 -2.69 14.77
C ALA A 464 -8.56 -2.84 13.73
N MET A 465 -8.45 -2.15 12.60
CA MET A 465 -9.43 -2.22 11.53
C MET A 465 -9.46 -3.61 10.88
N ALA A 466 -8.30 -4.22 10.63
CA ALA A 466 -8.22 -5.58 10.10
C ALA A 466 -8.83 -6.60 11.08
N LEU A 467 -8.50 -6.51 12.38
CA LEU A 467 -9.07 -7.36 13.42
C LEU A 467 -10.58 -7.22 13.49
N HIS A 468 -11.11 -5.99 13.47
CA HIS A 468 -12.55 -5.74 13.44
C HIS A 468 -13.21 -6.41 12.22
N CYS A 469 -12.60 -6.29 11.04
CA CYS A 469 -13.15 -6.86 9.81
C CYS A 469 -13.21 -8.39 9.88
N VAL A 470 -12.15 -9.05 10.36
CA VAL A 470 -12.13 -10.52 10.52
C VAL A 470 -13.07 -10.99 11.64
N TRP A 471 -13.10 -10.27 12.77
CA TRP A 471 -13.96 -10.59 13.92
C TRP A 471 -15.45 -10.60 13.57
N THR A 472 -15.88 -9.61 12.81
CA THR A 472 -17.31 -9.36 12.53
C THR A 472 -17.81 -9.98 11.23
N THR A 473 -17.01 -10.84 10.59
CA THR A 473 -17.38 -11.55 9.35
C THR A 473 -17.06 -13.04 9.48
N ASN A 474 -17.62 -13.87 8.59
CA ASN A 474 -17.52 -15.34 8.68
C ASN A 474 -16.87 -15.98 7.44
N SER A 475 -16.21 -15.17 6.60
CA SER A 475 -15.47 -15.69 5.45
C SER A 475 -14.33 -14.76 5.07
N PHE A 476 -13.31 -15.32 4.40
CA PHE A 476 -12.21 -14.55 3.83
C PHE A 476 -12.71 -13.38 2.97
N LYS A 477 -13.64 -13.69 2.06
CA LYS A 477 -14.18 -12.71 1.11
C LYS A 477 -14.88 -11.55 1.81
N GLU A 478 -15.73 -11.84 2.79
CA GLU A 478 -16.44 -10.81 3.54
C GLU A 478 -15.48 -9.94 4.34
N ALA A 479 -14.47 -10.54 5.00
CA ALA A 479 -13.46 -9.81 5.77
C ALA A 479 -12.70 -8.81 4.89
N VAL A 480 -12.15 -9.28 3.76
CA VAL A 480 -11.36 -8.45 2.84
C VAL A 480 -12.22 -7.37 2.18
N LEU A 481 -13.43 -7.69 1.72
CA LEU A 481 -14.34 -6.68 1.17
C LEU A 481 -14.72 -5.64 2.22
N LYS A 482 -14.96 -6.05 3.46
CA LYS A 482 -15.28 -5.13 4.55
C LYS A 482 -14.11 -4.18 4.81
N ALA A 483 -12.88 -4.69 4.86
CA ALA A 483 -11.67 -3.87 5.01
C ALA A 483 -11.53 -2.84 3.89
N ILE A 484 -11.58 -3.28 2.63
CA ILE A 484 -11.42 -2.39 1.45
C ILE A 484 -12.56 -1.37 1.37
N SER A 485 -13.78 -1.75 1.76
CA SER A 485 -14.93 -0.84 1.78
C SER A 485 -14.76 0.31 2.77
N ARG A 486 -13.83 0.22 3.72
CA ARG A 486 -13.50 1.33 4.62
C ARG A 486 -12.69 2.44 3.97
N GLY A 487 -12.16 2.26 2.76
CA GLY A 487 -11.30 3.28 2.12
C GLY A 487 -10.03 3.55 2.94
N GLY A 488 -9.52 4.78 2.90
CA GLY A 488 -8.27 5.13 3.55
C GLY A 488 -7.07 4.42 2.92
N ASP A 489 -6.24 3.81 3.76
CA ASP A 489 -5.10 2.97 3.38
C ASP A 489 -5.58 1.54 3.03
N ALA A 490 -6.36 1.44 1.96
CA ALA A 490 -7.22 0.30 1.67
C ALA A 490 -6.47 -0.94 1.16
N ASP A 491 -5.38 -0.77 0.39
CA ASP A 491 -4.46 -1.86 0.03
C ASP A 491 -3.81 -2.43 1.28
N THR A 492 -3.23 -1.57 2.13
CA THR A 492 -2.51 -2.07 3.30
C THR A 492 -3.43 -2.81 4.27
N VAL A 493 -4.59 -2.23 4.57
CA VAL A 493 -5.52 -2.90 5.49
C VAL A 493 -6.17 -4.11 4.81
N GLY A 494 -6.33 -4.09 3.49
CA GLY A 494 -6.66 -5.26 2.69
C GLY A 494 -5.64 -6.38 2.84
N ALA A 495 -4.34 -6.07 2.73
CA ALA A 495 -3.23 -7.01 2.85
C ALA A 495 -3.10 -7.58 4.27
N ILE A 496 -3.23 -6.75 5.31
CA ILE A 496 -3.23 -7.19 6.72
C ILE A 496 -4.43 -8.11 6.98
N THR A 497 -5.63 -7.70 6.53
CA THR A 497 -6.85 -8.50 6.67
C THR A 497 -6.71 -9.84 5.92
N GLY A 498 -6.17 -9.81 4.71
CA GLY A 498 -5.95 -10.99 3.88
C GLY A 498 -4.99 -11.99 4.51
N GLN A 499 -3.94 -11.52 5.19
CA GLN A 499 -3.05 -12.41 5.95
C GLN A 499 -3.77 -13.11 7.11
N ILE A 500 -4.48 -12.35 7.95
CA ILE A 500 -5.20 -12.88 9.12
C ILE A 500 -6.32 -13.83 8.67
N ALA A 501 -7.16 -13.39 7.74
CA ALA A 501 -8.25 -14.19 7.21
C ALA A 501 -7.73 -15.42 6.45
N GLY A 502 -6.64 -15.28 5.70
CA GLY A 502 -6.00 -16.40 5.00
C GLY A 502 -5.42 -17.45 5.96
N ALA A 503 -4.90 -17.02 7.12
CA ALA A 503 -4.43 -17.94 8.15
C ALA A 503 -5.58 -18.76 8.78
N ILE A 504 -6.75 -18.14 8.95
CA ILE A 504 -7.91 -18.74 9.62
C ILE A 504 -8.72 -19.61 8.66
N TYR A 505 -9.04 -19.08 7.48
CA TYR A 505 -9.95 -19.74 6.52
C TYR A 505 -9.21 -20.58 5.47
N GLY A 506 -7.89 -20.42 5.35
CA GLY A 506 -7.07 -21.15 4.37
C GLY A 506 -7.19 -20.61 2.94
N VAL A 507 -6.27 -21.05 2.07
CA VAL A 507 -6.25 -20.62 0.66
C VAL A 507 -7.51 -21.02 -0.12
N ASP A 508 -8.15 -22.13 0.25
CA ASP A 508 -9.37 -22.64 -0.40
C ASP A 508 -10.59 -21.72 -0.21
N ALA A 509 -10.55 -20.84 0.80
CA ALA A 509 -11.61 -19.87 1.07
C ALA A 509 -11.45 -18.58 0.23
N ILE A 510 -10.31 -18.37 -0.42
CA ILE A 510 -10.07 -17.20 -1.27
C ILE A 510 -10.82 -17.38 -2.60
N PRO A 511 -11.60 -16.39 -3.06
CA PRO A 511 -12.32 -16.49 -4.33
C PRO A 511 -11.40 -16.83 -5.51
N GLU A 512 -11.80 -17.83 -6.32
CA GLU A 512 -11.01 -18.34 -7.46
C GLU A 512 -10.67 -17.22 -8.46
N ASP A 513 -11.61 -16.29 -8.71
CA ASP A 513 -11.40 -15.15 -9.61
C ASP A 513 -10.36 -14.14 -9.09
N TRP A 514 -10.17 -14.06 -7.76
CA TRP A 514 -9.15 -13.20 -7.16
C TRP A 514 -7.77 -13.83 -7.26
N ILE A 515 -7.69 -15.14 -6.99
CA ILE A 515 -6.48 -15.94 -7.19
C ILE A 515 -6.05 -15.84 -8.66
N ASP A 516 -6.96 -16.09 -9.60
CA ASP A 516 -6.69 -16.04 -11.05
C ASP A 516 -6.20 -14.66 -11.50
N ALA A 517 -6.74 -13.58 -10.92
CA ALA A 517 -6.27 -12.23 -11.21
C ALA A 517 -4.81 -12.03 -10.78
N VAL A 518 -4.46 -12.43 -9.56
CA VAL A 518 -3.08 -12.33 -9.03
C VAL A 518 -2.13 -13.28 -9.78
N HIS A 519 -2.56 -14.50 -10.09
CA HIS A 519 -1.77 -15.52 -10.79
C HIS A 519 -1.28 -15.09 -12.17
N GLN A 520 -1.96 -14.16 -12.84
CA GLN A 520 -1.48 -13.55 -14.09
C GLN A 520 -0.13 -12.83 -13.94
N TRP A 521 0.18 -12.39 -12.72
CA TRP A 521 1.41 -11.66 -12.38
C TRP A 521 2.39 -12.50 -11.55
N ASP A 522 1.90 -13.54 -10.88
CA ASP A 522 2.64 -14.43 -9.97
C ASP A 522 3.48 -15.54 -10.65
N ARG A 523 3.77 -15.37 -11.94
CA ARG A 523 4.71 -16.22 -12.69
C ARG A 523 4.48 -17.74 -12.52
N GLY A 524 3.22 -18.16 -12.35
CA GLY A 524 2.85 -19.58 -12.23
C GLY A 524 2.70 -20.13 -10.81
N GLY A 525 2.43 -19.27 -9.80
CA GLY A 525 2.09 -19.70 -8.43
C GLY A 525 3.24 -19.56 -7.43
N GLU A 526 4.15 -18.62 -7.65
CA GLU A 526 5.34 -18.41 -6.84
C GLU A 526 5.04 -17.88 -5.43
N ILE A 527 3.95 -17.13 -5.22
CA ILE A 527 3.50 -16.67 -3.89
C ILE A 527 3.19 -17.90 -3.02
N ALA A 528 2.33 -18.80 -3.50
CA ALA A 528 1.95 -20.01 -2.77
C ALA A 528 3.14 -20.98 -2.62
N THR A 529 4.01 -21.06 -3.63
CA THR A 529 5.23 -21.87 -3.56
C THR A 529 6.17 -21.42 -2.43
N ARG A 530 6.34 -20.11 -2.23
CA ARG A 530 7.12 -19.59 -1.09
C ARG A 530 6.49 -19.95 0.25
N ALA A 531 5.16 -19.85 0.36
CA ALA A 531 4.46 -20.24 1.57
C ALA A 531 4.70 -21.71 1.91
N TYR A 532 4.64 -22.60 0.90
CA TYR A 532 4.94 -24.03 1.07
C TYR A 532 6.41 -24.28 1.44
N LEU A 533 7.36 -23.59 0.81
CA LEU A 533 8.78 -23.73 1.18
C LEU A 533 9.05 -23.26 2.62
N LEU A 534 8.38 -22.18 3.05
CA LEU A 534 8.47 -21.67 4.42
C LEU A 534 7.81 -22.62 5.42
N SER A 535 6.67 -23.23 5.08
CA SER A 535 6.01 -24.18 5.98
C SER A 535 6.93 -25.38 6.24
N HIS A 536 7.69 -25.81 5.24
CA HIS A 536 8.64 -26.92 5.35
C HIS A 536 10.09 -26.50 5.66
N LEU A 537 10.33 -25.27 6.13
CA LEU A 537 11.69 -24.73 6.31
C LEU A 537 12.57 -25.55 7.28
N HIS A 538 11.94 -26.21 8.25
CA HIS A 538 12.61 -26.95 9.33
C HIS A 538 12.54 -28.48 9.19
N ASP A 539 12.00 -28.99 8.07
CA ASP A 539 11.75 -30.42 7.88
C ASP A 539 13.00 -31.24 7.48
N GLY A 540 14.16 -30.60 7.31
CA GLY A 540 15.43 -31.28 6.99
C GLY A 540 16.57 -30.37 6.55
#